data_AF-A0A1X0JVK6-F1
#
_entry.id   AF-A0A1X0JVK6-F1
#
_cell.length_a   1.000
_cell.length_b   1.000
_cell.length_c   1.000
_cell.angle_alpha   90.00
_cell.angle_beta   90.00
_cell.angle_gamma   90.00
#
_symmetry.space_group_name_H-M   'P 1'
#
loop_
_entity.id
_entity.type
_entity.pdbx_description
1 polymer ?
#
loop_
_entity_poly.entity_id
_entity_poly.type
_entity_poly.pdbx_seq_one_letter_code
_entity_poly.pdbx_strand_id
1 'polypeptide(L)'
;MSVLALSAALTIAPAHADPLPGFCVPPSVVDNVCTVRLTSVTADAVNGTITGTPVGGGTAITVAGQGDAYLKSAGFGDARPDPIQRWDETIDSVNALSVDPSNPNWYGNAKAQAFLPRTLNDLAGQFPPDVLEVRFAPDNAQPGVFRIVSIQPTA
;
A
#
# COMPACT_ATOMS: atom_id res chain seq x y z
N MET A 1 53.00 24.83 3.50
CA MET A 1 51.82 24.21 2.85
C MET A 1 50.69 24.19 3.86
N SER A 2 49.72 25.10 3.74
CA SER A 2 48.51 25.10 4.59
C SER A 2 47.37 24.45 3.83
N VAL A 3 46.78 23.41 4.43
CA VAL A 3 45.58 22.74 3.90
C VAL A 3 44.37 23.34 4.61
N LEU A 4 43.54 24.09 3.87
CA LEU A 4 42.24 24.56 4.33
C LEU A 4 41.25 23.40 4.22
N ALA A 5 40.88 22.79 5.35
CA ALA A 5 39.77 21.86 5.42
C ALA A 5 38.46 22.67 5.40
N LEU A 6 37.77 22.67 4.25
CA LEU A 6 36.45 23.27 4.10
C LEU A 6 35.41 22.27 4.60
N SER A 7 34.94 22.45 5.84
CA SER A 7 33.84 21.66 6.38
C SER A 7 32.54 22.03 5.65
N ALA A 8 32.15 21.23 4.66
CA ALA A 8 30.84 21.34 4.04
C ALA A 8 29.77 20.94 5.07
N ALA A 9 29.05 21.91 5.61
CA ALA A 9 27.88 21.66 6.42
C ALA A 9 26.76 21.12 5.52
N LEU A 10 26.58 19.81 5.48
CA LEU A 10 25.38 19.20 4.89
C LEU A 10 24.19 19.56 5.79
N THR A 11 23.37 20.51 5.34
CA THR A 11 22.04 20.74 5.91
C THR A 11 21.15 19.57 5.52
N ILE A 12 21.04 18.58 6.41
CA ILE A 12 20.03 17.54 6.31
C ILE A 12 18.69 18.21 6.67
N ALA A 13 17.91 18.58 5.65
CA ALA A 13 16.54 18.98 5.89
C ALA A 13 15.77 17.77 6.45
N PRO A 14 15.03 17.92 7.56
CA PRO A 14 14.19 16.84 8.06
C PRO A 14 13.14 16.50 6.99
N ALA A 15 13.14 15.24 6.53
CA ALA A 15 12.06 14.71 5.71
C ALA A 15 10.84 14.52 6.62
N HIS A 16 9.99 15.54 6.68
CA HIS A 16 8.70 15.42 7.36
C HIS A 16 7.73 14.70 6.44
N ALA A 17 6.91 13.80 6.99
CA ALA A 17 5.82 13.20 6.23
C ALA A 17 4.88 14.28 5.70
N ASP A 18 4.32 14.05 4.51
CA ASP A 18 3.28 14.92 3.99
C ASP A 18 2.04 14.86 4.89
N PRO A 19 1.40 16.00 5.18
CA PRO A 19 0.15 15.99 5.93
C PRO A 19 -0.92 15.19 5.17
N LEU A 20 -1.92 14.69 5.91
CA LEU A 20 -3.08 14.07 5.28
C LEU A 20 -3.73 15.03 4.28
N PRO A 21 -4.25 14.53 3.15
CA PRO A 21 -4.94 15.36 2.16
C PRO A 21 -6.14 16.10 2.77
N GLY A 22 -6.49 17.28 2.24
CA GLY A 22 -7.56 18.11 2.79
C GLY A 22 -8.96 17.48 2.78
N PHE A 23 -9.18 16.42 1.99
CA PHE A 23 -10.44 15.65 2.01
C PHE A 23 -10.52 14.67 3.20
N CYS A 24 -9.39 14.40 3.86
CA CYS A 24 -9.32 13.58 5.06
C CYS A 24 -9.75 14.42 6.26
N VAL A 25 -11.06 14.43 6.52
CA VAL A 25 -11.69 15.12 7.65
C VAL A 25 -12.60 14.13 8.40
N PRO A 26 -12.90 14.36 9.69
CA PRO A 26 -13.86 13.52 10.40
C PRO A 26 -15.19 13.39 9.63
N PRO A 27 -15.80 12.19 9.55
CA PRO A 27 -15.46 10.98 10.29
C PRO A 27 -14.46 10.04 9.57
N SER A 28 -13.96 10.38 8.38
CA SER A 28 -13.06 9.49 7.62
C SER A 28 -11.65 9.40 8.20
N VAL A 29 -11.31 10.25 9.17
CA VAL A 29 -10.04 10.25 9.89
C VAL A 29 -10.23 9.84 11.34
N VAL A 30 -9.52 8.80 11.75
CA VAL A 30 -9.41 8.35 13.14
C VAL A 30 -7.93 8.09 13.42
N ASP A 31 -7.40 8.61 14.53
CA ASP A 31 -5.99 8.44 14.93
C ASP A 31 -4.97 8.79 13.82
N ASN A 32 -5.24 9.85 13.06
CA ASN A 32 -4.43 10.30 11.91
C ASN A 32 -4.30 9.24 10.79
N VAL A 33 -5.29 8.35 10.70
CA VAL A 33 -5.46 7.39 9.61
C VAL A 33 -6.71 7.78 8.83
N CYS A 34 -6.54 8.08 7.55
CA CYS A 34 -7.63 8.40 6.65
C CYS A 34 -8.14 7.14 5.95
N THR A 35 -9.46 6.98 5.91
CA THR A 35 -10.15 5.88 5.21
C THR A 35 -10.84 6.45 3.98
N VAL A 36 -10.53 5.89 2.81
CA VAL A 36 -11.17 6.27 1.55
C VAL A 36 -11.49 5.04 0.72
N ARG A 37 -12.48 5.18 -0.15
CA ARG A 37 -12.70 4.27 -1.27
C ARG A 37 -12.17 4.92 -2.54
N LEU A 38 -11.50 4.15 -3.40
CA LEU A 38 -10.88 4.66 -4.62
C LEU A 38 -11.75 4.38 -5.85
N THR A 39 -11.84 5.35 -6.75
CA THR A 39 -12.64 5.22 -7.98
C THR A 39 -12.02 4.20 -8.94
N SER A 40 -10.70 4.18 -9.05
CA SER A 40 -9.90 3.19 -9.75
C SER A 40 -8.46 3.45 -9.40
N VAL A 41 -7.58 2.49 -9.68
CA VAL A 41 -6.18 2.64 -9.32
C VAL A 41 -5.23 2.22 -10.44
N THR A 42 -4.02 2.79 -10.42
CA THR A 42 -2.90 2.35 -11.25
C THR A 42 -1.80 1.83 -10.35
N ALA A 43 -1.27 0.65 -10.66
CA ALA A 43 -0.13 0.07 -9.96
C ALA A 43 1.18 0.50 -10.61
N ASP A 44 2.18 0.81 -9.78
CA ASP A 44 3.57 0.95 -10.19
C ASP A 44 4.35 -0.24 -9.62
N ALA A 45 4.64 -1.21 -10.50
CA ALA A 45 5.35 -2.42 -10.13
C ALA A 45 6.81 -2.15 -9.72
N VAL A 46 7.43 -1.07 -10.20
CA VAL A 46 8.82 -0.73 -9.88
C VAL A 46 8.89 -0.29 -8.42
N ASN A 47 8.08 0.71 -8.08
CA ASN A 47 8.06 1.31 -6.75
C ASN A 47 7.21 0.52 -5.75
N GLY A 48 6.37 -0.40 -6.21
CA GLY A 48 5.47 -1.17 -5.35
C GLY A 48 4.34 -0.32 -4.77
N THR A 49 3.94 0.74 -5.49
CA THR A 49 2.92 1.69 -5.06
C THR A 49 1.63 1.48 -5.85
N ILE A 50 0.53 2.01 -5.30
CA ILE A 50 -0.73 2.24 -6.00
C ILE A 50 -1.03 3.73 -5.98
N THR A 51 -1.49 4.29 -7.10
CA THR A 51 -2.06 5.63 -7.16
C THR A 51 -3.54 5.58 -7.54
N GLY A 52 -4.39 6.31 -6.81
CA GLY A 52 -5.83 6.37 -7.09
C GLY A 52 -6.49 7.65 -6.61
N THR A 53 -7.66 7.95 -7.17
CA THR A 53 -8.48 9.11 -6.78
C THR A 53 -9.58 8.66 -5.80
N PRO A 54 -9.80 9.36 -4.68
CA PRO A 54 -10.92 9.07 -3.79
C PRO A 54 -12.27 9.23 -4.49
N VAL A 55 -13.22 8.37 -4.11
CA VAL A 55 -14.63 8.52 -4.48
C VAL A 55 -15.16 9.80 -3.85
N GLY A 56 -15.91 10.59 -4.63
CA GLY A 56 -16.28 11.97 -4.27
C GLY A 56 -15.25 13.03 -4.73
N GLY A 57 -14.11 12.61 -5.28
CA GLY A 57 -13.09 13.48 -5.85
C GLY A 57 -12.02 13.91 -4.85
N GLY A 58 -11.08 14.75 -5.31
CA GLY A 58 -9.93 15.20 -4.54
C GLY A 58 -8.61 14.90 -5.25
N THR A 59 -7.50 15.23 -4.60
CA THR A 59 -6.16 14.92 -5.10
C THR A 59 -5.96 13.41 -5.10
N ALA A 60 -5.38 12.86 -6.18
CA ALA A 60 -4.96 11.47 -6.21
C ALA A 60 -3.92 11.22 -5.10
N ILE A 61 -4.04 10.07 -4.45
CA ILE A 61 -3.08 9.62 -3.43
C ILE A 61 -2.23 8.49 -3.97
N THR A 62 -0.95 8.48 -3.60
CA THR A 62 -0.06 7.35 -3.83
C THR A 62 0.18 6.66 -2.50
N VAL A 63 0.01 5.35 -2.46
CA VAL A 63 0.11 4.53 -1.25
C VAL A 63 1.07 3.35 -1.47
N ALA A 64 1.79 2.96 -0.42
CA ALA A 64 2.61 1.75 -0.39
C ALA A 64 2.54 1.07 0.98
N GLY A 65 2.72 -0.24 1.02
CA GLY A 65 2.62 -1.02 2.26
C GLY A 65 3.20 -2.42 2.13
N GLN A 66 3.39 -3.04 3.30
CA GLN A 66 3.83 -4.42 3.41
C GLN A 66 2.64 -5.38 3.31
N GLY A 67 2.91 -6.67 3.09
CA GLY A 67 1.88 -7.67 2.79
C GLY A 67 0.84 -7.87 3.89
N ASP A 68 1.19 -7.61 5.14
CA ASP A 68 0.29 -7.69 6.31
C ASP A 68 -0.82 -6.63 6.29
N ALA A 69 -0.65 -5.53 5.56
CA ALA A 69 -1.70 -4.53 5.37
C ALA A 69 -2.77 -4.96 4.35
N TYR A 70 -2.51 -5.99 3.54
CA TYR A 70 -3.42 -6.45 2.49
C TYR A 70 -4.39 -7.47 3.06
N LEU A 71 -5.68 -7.13 3.05
CA LEU A 71 -6.73 -7.95 3.65
C LEU A 71 -7.55 -8.64 2.56
N LYS A 72 -8.07 -9.83 2.88
CA LYS A 72 -9.05 -10.51 2.03
C LYS A 72 -10.29 -9.66 1.85
N SER A 73 -10.92 -9.79 0.69
CA SER A 73 -12.13 -9.06 0.34
C SER A 73 -13.30 -9.34 1.30
N ALA A 74 -14.18 -8.36 1.47
CA ALA A 74 -15.34 -8.44 2.35
C ALA A 74 -16.62 -7.92 1.69
N GLY A 75 -17.77 -8.41 2.16
CA GLY A 75 -19.10 -7.97 1.71
C GLY A 75 -19.56 -8.55 0.37
N PHE A 76 -18.66 -9.15 -0.42
CA PHE A 76 -19.05 -9.85 -1.64
C PHE A 76 -19.68 -11.23 -1.30
N GLY A 77 -20.78 -11.58 -1.98
CA GLY A 77 -21.37 -12.92 -1.93
C GLY A 77 -20.58 -13.96 -2.73
N ASP A 78 -21.20 -15.07 -3.13
CA ASP A 78 -20.49 -16.15 -3.85
C ASP A 78 -20.01 -15.75 -5.26
N ALA A 79 -20.72 -14.82 -5.92
CA ALA A 79 -20.43 -14.38 -7.29
C ALA A 79 -19.52 -13.12 -7.32
N ARG A 80 -18.30 -13.23 -6.80
CA ARG A 80 -17.35 -12.10 -6.74
C ARG A 80 -16.66 -11.89 -8.10
N PRO A 81 -16.28 -10.65 -8.48
CA PRO A 81 -15.49 -10.43 -9.68
C PRO A 81 -14.16 -11.21 -9.70
N ASP A 82 -13.76 -11.74 -10.85
CA ASP A 82 -12.56 -12.59 -10.99
C ASP A 82 -11.26 -11.97 -10.42
N PRO A 83 -10.97 -10.66 -10.61
CA PRO A 83 -9.79 -10.05 -9.98
C PRO A 83 -9.82 -10.11 -8.44
N ILE A 84 -11.00 -10.00 -7.85
CA ILE A 84 -11.19 -10.03 -6.39
C ILE A 84 -11.07 -11.46 -5.85
N GLN A 85 -11.55 -12.45 -6.61
CA GLN A 85 -11.30 -13.87 -6.30
C GLN A 85 -9.80 -14.17 -6.29
N ARG A 86 -9.07 -13.77 -7.35
CA ARG A 86 -7.62 -13.96 -7.45
C ARG A 86 -6.85 -13.24 -6.35
N TRP A 87 -7.31 -12.07 -5.91
CA TRP A 87 -6.73 -11.35 -4.78
C TRP A 87 -6.75 -12.19 -3.50
N ASP A 88 -7.92 -12.74 -3.17
CA ASP A 88 -8.09 -13.59 -1.98
C ASP A 88 -7.28 -14.89 -2.07
N GLU A 89 -7.32 -15.55 -3.23
CA GLU A 89 -6.56 -16.78 -3.47
C GLU A 89 -5.05 -16.54 -3.37
N THR A 90 -4.56 -15.40 -3.85
CA THR A 90 -3.15 -15.02 -3.75
C THR A 90 -2.74 -14.82 -2.29
N ILE A 91 -3.58 -14.12 -1.50
CA ILE A 91 -3.35 -13.94 -0.07
C ILE A 91 -3.33 -15.29 0.65
N ASP A 92 -4.32 -16.16 0.41
CA ASP A 92 -4.39 -17.49 1.03
C ASP A 92 -3.16 -18.34 0.67
N SER A 93 -2.79 -18.35 -0.61
CA SER A 93 -1.66 -19.13 -1.10
C SER A 93 -0.34 -18.69 -0.46
N VAL A 94 -0.12 -17.39 -0.27
CA VAL A 94 1.13 -16.86 0.29
C VAL A 94 1.15 -16.99 1.82
N ASN A 95 0.00 -16.80 2.49
CA ASN A 95 -0.10 -16.98 3.94
C ASN A 95 0.08 -18.43 4.39
N ALA A 96 -0.22 -19.40 3.52
CA ALA A 96 0.02 -20.81 3.78
C ALA A 96 1.51 -21.20 3.72
N LEU A 97 2.40 -20.33 3.22
CA LEU A 97 3.81 -20.65 3.07
C LEU A 97 4.57 -20.50 4.39
N SER A 98 5.29 -21.54 4.77
CA SER A 98 6.20 -21.48 5.92
C SER A 98 7.54 -20.86 5.52
N VAL A 99 7.99 -19.88 6.30
CA VAL A 99 9.31 -19.24 6.20
C VAL A 99 10.27 -19.71 7.29
N ASP A 100 9.96 -20.83 7.95
CA ASP A 100 10.87 -21.45 8.92
C ASP A 100 12.18 -21.85 8.22
N PRO A 101 13.36 -21.47 8.74
CA PRO A 101 14.65 -21.82 8.11
C PRO A 101 14.91 -23.32 7.93
N SER A 102 14.21 -24.19 8.66
CA SER A 102 14.26 -25.64 8.50
C SER A 102 13.48 -26.16 7.28
N ASN A 103 12.58 -25.37 6.72
CA ASN A 103 11.88 -25.68 5.48
C ASN A 103 12.85 -25.47 4.29
N PRO A 104 13.16 -26.49 3.47
CA PRO A 104 14.10 -26.32 2.35
C PRO A 104 13.66 -25.26 1.33
N ASN A 105 12.37 -24.91 1.28
CA ASN A 105 11.81 -23.88 0.40
C ASN A 105 11.70 -22.48 1.06
N TRP A 106 12.21 -22.29 2.29
CA TRP A 106 12.01 -21.07 3.08
C TRP A 106 12.35 -19.79 2.33
N TYR A 107 13.43 -19.79 1.55
CA TYR A 107 13.89 -18.61 0.83
C TYR A 107 12.92 -18.23 -0.29
N GLY A 108 12.42 -19.21 -1.04
CA GLY A 108 11.39 -18.99 -2.06
C GLY A 108 10.09 -18.50 -1.46
N ASN A 109 9.70 -19.05 -0.31
CA ASN A 109 8.49 -18.66 0.42
C ASN A 109 8.59 -17.23 0.96
N ALA A 110 9.72 -16.86 1.56
CA ALA A 110 9.98 -15.51 2.04
C ALA A 110 9.98 -14.50 0.88
N LYS A 111 10.51 -14.89 -0.28
CA LYS A 111 10.42 -14.08 -1.49
C LYS A 111 8.97 -13.91 -1.94
N ALA A 112 8.16 -14.97 -1.96
CA ALA A 112 6.73 -14.85 -2.31
C ALA A 112 6.00 -13.86 -1.38
N GLN A 113 6.28 -13.89 -0.07
CA GLN A 113 5.73 -12.93 0.89
C GLN A 113 6.20 -11.49 0.61
N ALA A 114 7.48 -11.29 0.31
CA ALA A 114 8.02 -9.95 0.02
C ALA A 114 7.48 -9.33 -1.28
N PHE A 115 7.09 -10.16 -2.26
CA PHE A 115 6.54 -9.71 -3.54
C PHE A 115 4.99 -9.70 -3.59
N LEU A 116 4.33 -10.14 -2.52
CA LEU A 116 2.86 -10.16 -2.43
C LEU A 116 2.25 -8.78 -2.72
N PRO A 117 2.70 -7.66 -2.11
CA PRO A 117 2.12 -6.34 -2.38
C PRO A 117 2.10 -5.98 -3.86
N ARG A 118 3.17 -6.24 -4.61
CA ARG A 118 3.23 -5.95 -6.06
C ARG A 118 2.17 -6.72 -6.84
N THR A 119 2.05 -8.01 -6.56
CA THR A 119 1.06 -8.89 -7.22
C THR A 119 -0.36 -8.41 -6.93
N LEU A 120 -0.63 -8.05 -5.67
CA LEU A 120 -1.93 -7.54 -5.25
C LEU A 120 -2.21 -6.16 -5.86
N ASN A 121 -1.21 -5.30 -5.99
CA ASN A 121 -1.37 -4.00 -6.66
C ASN A 121 -1.76 -4.14 -8.12
N ASP A 122 -1.15 -5.06 -8.85
CA ASP A 122 -1.49 -5.34 -10.24
C ASP A 122 -2.93 -5.87 -10.38
N LEU A 123 -3.41 -6.66 -9.40
CA LEU A 123 -4.81 -7.08 -9.34
C LEU A 123 -5.75 -5.91 -9.01
N ALA A 124 -5.37 -5.02 -8.09
CA ALA A 124 -6.15 -3.85 -7.72
C ALA A 124 -6.45 -2.93 -8.91
N GLY A 125 -5.50 -2.80 -9.84
CA GLY A 125 -5.70 -2.04 -11.09
C GLY A 125 -6.77 -2.63 -12.04
N GLN A 126 -7.21 -3.86 -11.80
CA GLN A 126 -8.25 -4.55 -12.59
C GLN A 126 -9.62 -4.52 -11.91
N PHE A 127 -9.73 -3.94 -10.72
CA PHE A 127 -10.98 -3.94 -9.97
C PHE A 127 -12.04 -3.03 -10.62
N PRO A 128 -13.33 -3.36 -10.48
CA PRO A 128 -14.39 -2.41 -10.77
C PRO A 128 -14.21 -1.11 -9.97
N PRO A 129 -14.77 0.01 -10.43
CA PRO A 129 -14.74 1.24 -9.66
C PRO A 129 -15.41 1.13 -8.30
N ASP A 130 -14.96 1.94 -7.34
CA ASP A 130 -15.63 2.09 -6.04
C ASP A 130 -15.72 0.77 -5.25
N VAL A 131 -14.67 -0.06 -5.31
CA VAL A 131 -14.58 -1.30 -4.50
C VAL A 131 -13.32 -1.39 -3.65
N LEU A 132 -12.30 -0.57 -3.91
CA LEU A 132 -11.05 -0.65 -3.16
C LEU A 132 -11.07 0.34 -2.01
N GLU A 133 -11.21 -0.16 -0.79
CA GLU A 133 -11.04 0.63 0.42
C GLU A 133 -9.59 0.64 0.86
N VAL A 134 -9.09 1.84 1.16
CA VAL A 134 -7.71 2.07 1.62
C VAL A 134 -7.74 2.91 2.88
N ARG A 135 -7.07 2.40 3.92
CA ARG A 135 -6.73 3.12 5.14
C ARG A 135 -5.27 3.47 5.09
N PHE A 136 -4.93 4.75 5.20
CA PHE A 136 -3.56 5.22 5.05
C PHE A 136 -3.19 6.31 6.06
N ALA A 137 -1.89 6.43 6.31
CA ALA A 137 -1.31 7.43 7.20
C ALA A 137 -0.10 8.11 6.54
N PRO A 138 0.30 9.31 7.00
CA PRO A 138 1.56 9.92 6.59
C PRO A 138 2.75 8.98 6.77
N ASP A 139 3.67 8.96 5.80
CA ASP A 139 4.93 8.22 5.89
C ASP A 139 6.13 9.16 6.01
N ASN A 140 6.90 9.03 7.09
CA ASN A 140 8.11 9.83 7.30
C ASN A 140 9.30 9.30 6.47
N ALA A 141 9.24 8.07 5.97
CA ALA A 141 10.31 7.47 5.20
C ALA A 141 10.25 7.84 3.71
N GLN A 142 9.07 8.17 3.19
CA GLN A 142 8.84 8.40 1.76
C GLN A 142 7.91 9.61 1.54
N PRO A 143 8.47 10.82 1.32
CA PRO A 143 7.66 11.98 0.91
C PRO A 143 6.88 11.68 -0.38
N GLY A 144 5.64 12.15 -0.47
CA GLY A 144 4.74 11.92 -1.60
C GLY A 144 4.04 10.55 -1.61
N VAL A 145 4.34 9.67 -0.66
CA VAL A 145 3.73 8.35 -0.53
C VAL A 145 3.14 8.19 0.86
N PHE A 146 1.89 7.77 0.94
CA PHE A 146 1.27 7.42 2.20
C PHE A 146 1.48 5.94 2.51
N ARG A 147 1.68 5.62 3.79
CA ARG A 147 1.79 4.24 4.25
C ARG A 147 0.41 3.63 4.35
N ILE A 148 0.21 2.47 3.72
CA ILE A 148 -1.00 1.66 3.86
C ILE A 148 -1.03 1.11 5.29
N VAL A 149 -2.14 1.39 5.98
CA VAL A 149 -2.52 0.77 7.25
C VAL A 149 -3.35 -0.48 6.97
N SER A 150 -4.31 -0.40 6.03
CA SER A 150 -4.96 -1.56 5.44
C SER A 150 -5.46 -1.26 4.03
N ILE A 151 -5.54 -2.28 3.19
CA ILE A 151 -6.12 -2.22 1.85
C ILE A 151 -6.98 -3.47 1.63
N GLN A 152 -8.22 -3.26 1.20
CA GLN A 152 -9.22 -4.31 1.14
C GLN A 152 -10.23 -4.04 0.02
N PRO A 153 -10.50 -5.02 -0.86
CA PRO A 153 -11.68 -4.96 -1.72
C PRO A 153 -12.95 -5.13 -0.87
N THR A 154 -13.90 -4.21 -0.98
CA THR A 154 -15.17 -4.23 -0.27
C THR A 154 -16.34 -3.97 -1.23
N ALA A 155 -17.45 -4.70 -1.05
CA ALA A 155 -18.68 -4.52 -1.84
C ALA A 155 -19.42 -3.22 -1.49
#